data_AF-A0A8J3VQ11-F1
#
_entry.id   AF-A0A8J3VQ11-F1
#
_cell.length_a   1.000
_cell.length_b   1.000
_cell.length_c   1.000
_cell.angle_alpha   90.00
_cell.angle_beta   90.00
_cell.angle_gamma   90.00
#
_symmetry.space_group_name_H-M   'P 1'
#
loop_
_entity.id
_entity.type
_entity.pdbx_description
1 polymer ?
#
loop_
_entity_poly.entity_id
_entity_poly.type
_entity_poly.pdbx_seq_one_letter_code
_entity_poly.pdbx_strand_id
1 'polypeptide(L)'
;MERGPAEVRRSYRASENALRRAQEAAQARVSAAREARARARDKLAQAIAAEARAGTPHVDIIRISGCSRERVRQIPRAAGIEADT
;
A
#
# COMPACT_ATOMS: atom_id res chain seq x y z
N MET A 1 7.19 -34.85 -38.46
CA MET A 1 8.54 -34.42 -38.01
C MET A 1 8.51 -34.29 -36.50
N GLU A 2 9.05 -35.27 -35.79
CA GLU A 2 9.22 -35.22 -34.34
C GLU A 2 10.28 -34.16 -34.01
N ARG A 3 9.95 -33.19 -33.16
CA ARG A 3 10.92 -32.18 -32.70
C ARG A 3 12.01 -32.89 -31.91
N GLY A 4 13.28 -32.73 -32.32
CA GLY A 4 14.40 -33.40 -31.66
C GLY A 4 14.58 -32.96 -30.19
N PRO A 5 15.21 -33.78 -29.34
CA PRO A 5 15.33 -33.54 -27.89
C PRO A 5 16.07 -32.24 -27.52
N ALA A 6 16.84 -31.64 -28.43
CA ALA A 6 17.44 -30.32 -28.23
C ALA A 6 16.41 -29.18 -28.28
N GLU A 7 15.41 -29.29 -29.17
CA GLU A 7 14.36 -28.29 -29.34
C GLU A 7 13.38 -28.31 -28.15
N VAL A 8 13.00 -29.51 -27.68
CA VAL A 8 12.16 -29.69 -26.50
C VAL A 8 12.81 -29.07 -25.26
N ARG A 9 14.11 -29.33 -25.04
CA ARG A 9 14.87 -28.72 -23.92
C ARG A 9 14.97 -27.20 -24.04
N ARG A 10 15.15 -26.66 -25.25
CA ARG A 10 15.16 -25.22 -25.48
C ARG A 10 13.80 -24.59 -25.16
N SER A 11 12.72 -25.20 -25.64
CA SER A 11 11.35 -24.77 -25.36
C SER A 11 11.05 -24.78 -23.87
N TYR A 12 11.37 -25.88 -23.18
CA TYR A 12 11.20 -25.99 -21.72
C TYR A 12 11.95 -24.89 -20.96
N ARG A 13 13.23 -24.66 -21.28
CA ARG A 13 14.02 -23.58 -20.66
C ARG A 13 13.46 -22.20 -20.98
N ALA A 14 12.92 -21.99 -22.17
CA ALA A 14 12.29 -20.72 -22.52
C ALA A 14 11.03 -20.47 -21.68
N SER A 15 10.20 -21.51 -21.48
CA SER A 15 9.02 -21.45 -20.63
C SER A 15 9.35 -21.18 -19.16
N GLU A 16 10.34 -21.87 -18.59
CA GLU A 16 10.81 -21.63 -17.22
C GLU A 16 11.30 -20.19 -17.03
N ASN A 17 12.06 -19.67 -17.99
CA ASN A 17 12.52 -18.29 -17.97
C ASN A 17 11.37 -17.28 -18.07
N ALA A 18 10.37 -17.55 -18.92
CA ALA A 18 9.19 -16.71 -19.06
C ALA A 18 8.37 -16.70 -17.75
N LEU A 19 8.18 -17.86 -17.12
CA LEU A 19 7.49 -17.99 -15.83
C LEU A 19 8.20 -17.18 -14.74
N ARG A 20 9.53 -17.36 -14.60
CA ARG A 20 10.33 -16.62 -13.63
C ARG A 20 10.19 -15.11 -13.81
N ARG A 21 10.34 -14.61 -15.04
CA ARG A 21 10.19 -13.18 -15.35
C ARG A 21 8.79 -12.66 -15.02
N ALA A 22 7.76 -13.45 -15.29
CA ALA A 22 6.38 -13.07 -14.96
C ALA A 22 6.18 -12.96 -13.44
N GLN A 23 6.74 -13.90 -12.66
CA GLN A 23 6.69 -13.88 -11.20
C GLN A 23 7.46 -12.69 -10.62
N GLU A 24 8.67 -12.43 -11.09
CA GLU A 24 9.47 -11.26 -10.68
C GLU A 24 8.74 -9.94 -10.94
N ALA A 25 8.14 -9.80 -12.14
CA ALA A 25 7.39 -8.62 -12.49
C ALA A 25 6.09 -8.46 -11.68
N ALA A 26 5.41 -9.56 -11.36
CA ALA A 26 4.23 -9.54 -10.48
C ALA A 26 4.61 -9.13 -9.05
N GLN A 27 5.69 -9.71 -8.52
CA GLN A 27 6.20 -9.38 -7.20
C GLN A 27 6.59 -7.90 -7.10
N ALA A 28 7.29 -7.37 -8.11
CA ALA A 28 7.65 -5.96 -8.16
C ALA A 28 6.42 -5.04 -8.12
N ARG A 29 5.36 -5.36 -8.88
CA ARG A 29 4.11 -4.59 -8.88
C ARG A 29 3.41 -4.62 -7.53
N VAL A 30 3.33 -5.79 -6.89
CA VAL A 30 2.71 -5.93 -5.57
C VAL A 30 3.50 -5.15 -4.51
N SER A 31 4.83 -5.26 -4.51
CA SER A 31 5.68 -4.50 -3.60
C SER A 31 5.50 -2.99 -3.78
N ALA A 32 5.55 -2.49 -5.02
CA ALA A 32 5.35 -1.08 -5.32
C ALA A 32 3.95 -0.58 -4.88
N ALA A 33 2.91 -1.38 -5.09
CA ALA A 33 1.55 -1.05 -4.66
C ALA A 33 1.43 -1.00 -3.12
N ARG A 34 2.08 -1.93 -2.41
CA ARG A 34 2.13 -1.93 -0.94
C ARG A 34 2.81 -0.68 -0.39
N GLU A 35 3.94 -0.30 -0.98
CA GLU A 35 4.64 0.92 -0.59
C GLU A 35 3.82 2.18 -0.89
N ALA A 36 3.16 2.25 -2.06
CA ALA A 36 2.29 3.36 -2.40
C ALA A 36 1.14 3.49 -1.40
N ARG A 37 0.54 2.36 -1.00
CA ARG A 37 -0.48 2.33 0.05
C ARG A 37 0.06 2.80 1.40
N ALA A 38 1.27 2.38 1.79
CA ALA A 38 1.90 2.82 3.03
C ALA A 38 2.10 4.35 3.02
N ARG A 39 2.69 4.89 1.95
CA ARG A 39 2.88 6.35 1.77
C ARG A 39 1.56 7.11 1.82
N ALA A 40 0.51 6.61 1.17
CA ALA A 40 -0.81 7.24 1.19
C ALA A 40 -1.42 7.26 2.60
N ARG A 41 -1.28 6.15 3.34
CA ARG A 41 -1.75 6.04 4.73
C ARG A 41 -1.02 7.01 5.65
N ASP A 42 0.29 7.19 5.46
CA ASP A 42 1.08 8.11 6.27
C ASP A 42 0.74 9.57 5.96
N LYS A 43 0.54 9.92 4.68
CA LYS A 43 0.02 11.25 4.27
C LYS A 43 -1.35 11.54 4.88
N LEU A 44 -2.25 10.56 4.87
CA LEU A 44 -3.58 10.70 5.49
C LEU A 44 -3.46 10.94 7.00
N ALA A 45 -2.57 10.23 7.69
CA ALA A 45 -2.34 10.43 9.11
C ALA A 45 -1.78 11.84 9.42
N GLN A 46 -0.85 12.33 8.59
CA GLN A 46 -0.35 13.71 8.70
C GLN A 46 -1.45 14.75 8.51
N ALA A 47 -2.33 14.56 7.52
CA ALA A 47 -3.46 15.45 7.30
C ALA A 47 -4.43 15.45 8.50
N ILE A 48 -4.78 14.27 9.03
CA ILE A 48 -5.63 14.15 10.23
C ILE A 48 -5.00 14.88 11.43
N ALA A 49 -3.71 14.69 11.67
CA ALA A 49 -3.01 15.38 12.76
C ALA A 49 -2.94 16.90 12.54
N ALA A 50 -2.80 17.36 11.30
CA ALA A 50 -2.82 18.79 10.97
C ALA A 50 -4.20 19.42 11.25
N GLU A 51 -5.29 18.77 10.82
CA GLU A 51 -6.66 19.20 11.10
C GLU A 51 -6.95 19.25 12.61
N ALA A 52 -6.55 18.21 13.34
CA ALA A 52 -6.72 18.19 14.79
C ALA A 52 -5.94 19.33 15.47
N ARG A 53 -4.70 19.61 15.01
CA ARG A 53 -3.90 20.74 15.51
C ARG A 53 -4.51 22.10 15.18
N ALA A 54 -5.22 22.20 14.06
CA ALA A 54 -5.96 23.40 13.67
C ALA A 54 -7.26 23.61 14.48
N GLY A 55 -7.63 22.66 15.33
CA GLY A 55 -8.85 22.71 16.15
C GLY A 55 -10.09 22.16 15.44
N THR A 56 -9.94 21.47 14.32
CA THR A 56 -11.07 20.84 13.61
C THR A 56 -11.68 19.74 14.51
N PRO A 57 -13.00 19.76 14.77
CA PRO A 57 -13.63 18.75 15.61
C PRO A 57 -13.44 17.33 15.06
N HIS A 58 -13.17 16.36 15.93
CA HIS A 58 -12.97 14.96 15.53
C HIS A 58 -14.15 14.39 14.72
N VAL A 59 -15.38 14.82 15.02
CA VAL A 59 -16.59 14.40 14.26
C VAL A 59 -16.52 14.82 12.79
N ASP A 60 -16.00 16.01 12.50
CA ASP A 60 -15.83 16.50 11.15
C ASP A 60 -14.65 15.82 10.45
N ILE A 61 -13.55 15.59 11.16
CA ILE A 61 -12.41 14.83 10.62
C ILE A 61 -12.86 13.41 10.24
N ILE A 62 -13.67 12.74 11.06
CA ILE A 62 -14.23 11.41 10.73
C ILE A 62 -15.07 11.49 9.46
N ARG A 63 -15.97 12.48 9.37
CA ARG A 63 -16.86 12.66 8.22
C ARG A 63 -16.11 12.91 6.93
N ILE A 64 -15.04 13.72 6.96
CA ILE A 64 -14.27 14.09 5.77
C ILE A 64 -13.26 13.00 5.38
N SER A 65 -12.59 12.38 6.37
CA SER A 65 -11.55 11.37 6.11
C SER A 65 -12.09 9.96 5.85
N GLY A 66 -13.33 9.68 6.26
CA GLY A 66 -13.91 8.32 6.24
C GLY A 66 -13.22 7.33 7.19
N CYS A 67 -12.32 7.79 8.05
CA CYS A 67 -11.64 6.95 9.04
C CYS A 67 -12.58 6.61 10.20
N SER A 68 -12.31 5.49 10.87
CA SER A 68 -13.01 5.17 12.11
C SER A 68 -12.71 6.21 13.19
N ARG A 69 -13.68 6.42 14.10
CA ARG A 69 -13.52 7.29 15.27
C ARG A 69 -12.27 6.97 16.08
N GLU A 70 -11.99 5.68 16.26
CA GLU A 70 -10.81 5.23 16.98
C GLU A 70 -9.51 5.67 16.28
N ARG A 71 -9.44 5.53 14.96
CA ARG A 71 -8.24 5.93 14.21
C ARG A 71 -8.01 7.44 14.25
N VAL A 72 -9.08 8.24 14.19
CA VAL A 72 -9.01 9.70 14.32
C VAL A 72 -8.59 10.13 15.73
N ARG A 73 -8.87 9.33 16.78
CA ARG A 73 -8.37 9.61 18.15
C ARG A 73 -6.91 9.21 18.34
N GLN A 74 -6.49 8.09 17.78
CA GLN A 74 -5.13 7.58 17.94
C GLN A 74 -4.09 8.46 17.25
N ILE A 75 -4.39 8.96 16.05
CA ILE A 75 -3.41 9.69 15.22
C ILE A 75 -2.93 11.00 15.87
N PRO A 76 -3.81 11.92 16.32
CA PRO A 76 -3.40 13.14 17.01
C PRO A 76 -2.70 12.86 18.34
N ARG A 77 -3.19 11.87 19.10
CA ARG A 77 -2.57 11.46 20.38
C ARG A 77 -1.14 10.96 20.20
N ALA A 78 -0.90 10.15 19.16
CA ALA A 78 0.46 9.72 18.81
C ALA A 78 1.36 10.88 18.36
N ALA A 79 0.78 11.99 17.91
CA ALA A 79 1.48 13.23 17.55
C ALA A 79 1.58 14.23 18.72
N GLY A 80 1.20 13.84 19.95
CA GLY A 80 1.25 14.69 21.14
C GLY A 80 0.20 15.82 21.14
N ILE A 81 -0.85 15.70 20.33
CA ILE A 81 -1.97 16.63 20.31
C ILE A 81 -3.00 16.11 21.31
N GLU A 82 -3.16 16.81 22.43
CA GLU A 82 -4.26 16.55 23.37
C GLU A 82 -5.56 16.88 22.66
N ALA A 83 -6.44 15.88 22.57
CA ALA A 83 -7.73 16.05 21.93
C ALA A 83 -8.67 16.76 22.90
N ASP A 84 -9.04 18.00 22.58
CA ASP A 84 -10.30 18.51 23.11
C ASP A 84 -11.43 17.65 22.54
N THR A 85 -12.28 17.19 23.46
CA THR A 85 -13.30 16.13 23.35
C THR A 85 -14.03 16.00 22.02
#